data_AF-A0A2L2Y212-F1
#
_entry.id   AF-A0A2L2Y212-F1
#
_cell.length_a   1.000
_cell.length_b   1.000
_cell.length_c   1.000
_cell.angle_alpha   90.00
_cell.angle_beta   90.00
_cell.angle_gamma   90.00
#
_symmetry.space_group_name_H-M   'P 1'
#
loop_
_entity.id
_entity.type
_entity.pdbx_description
1 polymer ?
#
loop_
_entity_poly.entity_id
_entity_poly.type
_entity_poly.pdbx_seq_one_letter_code
_entity_poly.pdbx_strand_id
1 'polypeptide(L)'
;MRIFLLLLFVAMLGTAIGAQITACRLQRKSAKGDDFKPRCNKQGDYAQIQCRSGFCWCANKQGEMLTKSQKGKPDCSGKPY
;
A
#
# COMPACT_ATOMS: atom_id res chain seq x y z
N MET A 1 16.02 -35.03 -25.48
CA MET A 1 15.77 -35.18 -24.02
C MET A 1 16.45 -34.13 -23.14
N ARG A 2 17.66 -33.61 -23.44
CA ARG A 2 18.30 -32.55 -22.62
C ARG A 2 17.65 -31.16 -22.75
N ILE A 3 17.17 -30.80 -23.95
CA ILE A 3 16.52 -29.50 -24.23
C ILE A 3 15.20 -29.35 -23.46
N PHE A 4 14.39 -30.41 -23.39
CA PHE A 4 13.14 -30.41 -22.60
C PHE A 4 13.41 -30.18 -21.11
N LEU A 5 14.48 -30.76 -20.56
CA LEU A 5 14.87 -30.54 -19.16
C LEU A 5 15.35 -29.10 -18.91
N LEU A 6 16.10 -28.51 -19.84
CA LEU A 6 16.54 -27.11 -19.75
C LEU A 6 15.36 -26.12 -19.85
N LEU A 7 14.39 -26.37 -20.74
CA LEU A 7 13.20 -25.54 -20.88
C LEU A 7 12.28 -25.60 -19.65
N LEU A 8 12.18 -26.76 -18.99
CA LEU A 8 11.46 -26.92 -17.73
C LEU A 8 12.15 -26.16 -16.56
N PHE A 9 13.48 -26.14 -16.52
CA PHE A 9 14.25 -25.36 -15.55
C PHE A 9 14.05 -23.84 -15.74
N VAL A 10 13.99 -23.36 -16.98
CA VAL A 10 13.76 -21.93 -17.29
C VAL A 10 12.33 -21.50 -16.91
N ALA A 11 11.33 -22.37 -17.09
CA ALA A 11 9.95 -22.08 -16.72
C ALA A 11 9.76 -21.93 -15.19
N MET A 12 10.48 -22.71 -14.37
CA MET A 12 10.39 -22.66 -12.90
C MET A 12 11.12 -21.45 -12.28
N LEU A 13 12.07 -20.84 -13.00
CA LEU A 13 12.73 -19.58 -12.60
C LEU A 13 11.92 -18.34 -13.01
N GLY A 14 10.88 -18.50 -13.84
CA GLY A 14 10.13 -17.40 -14.46
C GLY A 14 8.88 -16.91 -13.74
N THR A 15 8.44 -17.54 -12.64
CA THR A 15 7.07 -17.32 -12.11
C THR A 15 7.02 -16.63 -10.74
N ALA A 16 7.85 -15.63 -10.47
CA ALA A 16 7.74 -14.88 -9.20
C ALA A 16 7.89 -13.36 -9.31
N ILE A 17 7.60 -12.74 -10.46
CA ILE A 17 7.61 -11.27 -10.59
C ILE A 17 6.18 -10.71 -10.67
N GLY A 18 5.28 -11.25 -9.85
CA GLY A 18 4.05 -10.54 -9.52
C GLY A 18 4.36 -9.51 -8.44
N ALA A 19 4.29 -8.21 -8.75
CA ALA A 19 4.43 -7.17 -7.72
C ALA A 19 3.44 -7.47 -6.58
N GLN A 20 3.95 -7.84 -5.40
CA GLN A 20 3.09 -8.20 -4.27
C GLN A 20 2.15 -7.03 -3.96
N ILE A 21 0.84 -7.30 -3.99
CA ILE A 21 -0.16 -6.29 -3.68
C ILE A 21 -0.16 -6.05 -2.17
N THR A 22 0.25 -4.87 -1.75
CA THR A 22 0.32 -4.50 -0.33
C THR A 22 -1.07 -4.23 0.25
N ALA A 23 -1.20 -4.22 1.58
CA ALA A 23 -2.45 -3.94 2.28
C ALA A 23 -3.10 -2.62 1.83
N CYS A 24 -2.35 -1.51 1.78
CA CYS A 24 -2.89 -0.24 1.32
C CYS A 24 -3.37 -0.30 -0.14
N ARG A 25 -2.60 -0.92 -1.03
CA ARG A 25 -2.97 -1.04 -2.46
C ARG A 25 -4.22 -1.90 -2.63
N LEU A 26 -4.33 -2.99 -1.86
CA LEU A 26 -5.51 -3.85 -1.86
C LEU A 26 -6.74 -3.07 -1.37
N GLN A 27 -6.66 -2.40 -0.21
CA GLN A 27 -7.76 -1.59 0.31
C GLN A 27 -8.17 -0.49 -0.68
N ARG A 28 -7.18 0.21 -1.28
CA ARG A 28 -7.43 1.26 -2.29
C ARG A 28 -8.14 0.74 -3.54
N LYS A 29 -7.79 -0.46 -4.01
CA LYS A 29 -8.42 -1.09 -5.17
C LYS A 29 -9.83 -1.57 -4.85
N SER A 30 -10.07 -2.03 -3.61
CA SER A 30 -11.35 -2.57 -3.18
C SER A 30 -12.38 -1.51 -2.73
N ALA A 31 -11.96 -0.29 -2.40
CA ALA A 31 -12.86 0.80 -1.99
C ALA A 31 -13.86 1.19 -3.10
N LYS A 32 -15.16 1.21 -2.78
CA LYS A 32 -16.26 1.55 -3.68
C LYS A 32 -17.13 2.66 -3.10
N GLY A 33 -17.82 3.42 -3.96
CA GLY A 33 -18.74 4.48 -3.52
C GLY A 33 -18.10 5.44 -2.52
N ASP A 34 -18.70 5.55 -1.34
CA ASP A 34 -18.28 6.45 -0.26
C ASP A 34 -17.28 5.84 0.74
N ASP A 35 -16.78 4.63 0.44
CA ASP A 35 -15.74 3.97 1.24
C ASP A 35 -14.49 4.85 1.32
N PHE A 36 -13.78 4.74 2.45
CA PHE A 36 -12.51 5.41 2.59
C PHE A 36 -11.46 4.81 1.63
N LYS A 37 -10.99 5.64 0.69
CA LYS A 37 -9.91 5.28 -0.26
C LYS A 37 -8.55 5.77 0.25
N PRO A 38 -7.68 4.89 0.79
CA PRO A 38 -6.43 5.31 1.39
C PRO A 38 -5.42 5.83 0.34
N ARG A 39 -4.50 6.66 0.80
CA ARG A 39 -3.30 7.07 0.07
C ARG A 39 -2.18 6.09 0.37
N CYS A 40 -1.51 5.58 -0.66
CA CYS A 40 -0.37 4.67 -0.49
C CYS A 40 0.91 5.37 -0.93
N ASN A 41 2.03 5.06 -0.28
CA ASN A 41 3.35 5.52 -0.70
C ASN A 41 3.88 4.67 -1.89
N LYS A 42 5.10 4.96 -2.37
CA LYS A 42 5.72 4.23 -3.50
C LYS A 42 5.98 2.75 -3.19
N GLN A 43 6.28 2.41 -1.94
CA GLN A 43 6.50 1.03 -1.49
C GLN A 43 5.18 0.25 -1.39
N GLY A 44 4.07 0.97 -1.28
CA GLY A 44 2.73 0.40 -1.16
C GLY A 44 2.21 0.38 0.28
N ASP A 45 2.95 0.93 1.26
CA ASP A 45 2.42 1.15 2.61
C ASP A 45 1.43 2.30 2.60
N TYR A 46 0.71 2.49 3.71
CA TYR A 46 -0.11 3.68 3.90
C TYR A 46 0.80 4.92 3.92
N ALA A 47 0.42 5.97 3.19
CA ALA A 47 1.11 7.25 3.28
C ALA A 47 0.95 7.84 4.70
N GLN A 48 1.99 8.50 5.20
CA GLN A 48 2.00 9.05 6.56
C GLN A 48 0.85 10.03 6.80
N ILE A 49 0.35 10.70 5.76
CA ILE A 49 -0.82 11.58 5.84
C ILE A 49 -1.97 10.95 5.04
N GLN A 50 -3.03 10.59 5.75
CA GLN A 50 -4.30 10.15 5.19
C GLN A 50 -5.31 11.29 5.25
N CYS A 51 -6.24 11.34 4.29
CA CYS A 51 -7.29 12.36 4.25
C CYS A 51 -8.61 11.79 3.72
N ARG A 52 -9.73 12.16 4.35
CA ARG A 52 -11.10 11.89 3.91
C ARG A 52 -11.92 13.19 4.02
N SER A 53 -12.56 13.59 2.93
CA SER A 53 -13.49 14.73 2.88
C SER A 53 -12.93 16.03 3.51
N GLY A 54 -11.65 16.33 3.26
CA GLY A 54 -10.98 17.55 3.76
C GLY A 54 -10.42 17.46 5.18
N PHE A 55 -10.65 16.34 5.87
CA PHE A 55 -10.06 16.04 7.18
C PHE A 55 -8.93 15.02 7.03
N CYS A 56 -7.82 15.25 7.71
CA CYS A 56 -6.61 14.45 7.59
C CYS A 56 -6.04 14.06 8.96
N TRP A 57 -5.29 12.96 8.96
CA TRP A 57 -4.60 12.43 10.14
C TRP A 57 -3.25 11.83 9.76
N CYS A 58 -2.36 11.71 10.75
CA CYS A 58 -1.13 10.95 10.61
C CYS A 58 -1.43 9.46 10.76
N ALA A 59 -0.84 8.63 9.90
CA ALA A 59 -0.90 7.17 9.99
C ALA A 59 0.50 6.56 9.95
N ASN A 60 0.68 5.38 10.54
CA ASN A 60 1.90 4.59 10.34
C ASN A 60 1.83 3.79 9.02
N LYS A 61 2.89 3.03 8.68
CA LYS A 61 2.93 2.18 7.48
C LYS A 61 1.82 1.13 7.40
N GLN A 62 1.25 0.73 8.53
CA GLN A 62 0.14 -0.24 8.62
C GLN A 62 -1.23 0.41 8.45
N GLY A 63 -1.31 1.76 8.45
CA GLY A 63 -2.54 2.51 8.28
C GLY A 63 -3.23 2.89 9.59
N GLU A 64 -2.62 2.59 10.73
CA GLU A 64 -3.15 2.94 12.05
C GLU A 64 -3.04 4.44 12.30
N MET A 65 -4.09 5.02 12.86
CA MET A 65 -4.20 6.46 13.10
C MET A 65 -3.38 6.89 14.32
N LEU A 66 -2.43 7.80 14.11
CA LEU A 66 -1.50 8.31 15.14
C LEU A 66 -1.90 9.68 15.69
N THR A 67 -2.82 10.39 15.03
CA THR A 67 -3.37 11.66 15.49
C THR A 67 -4.87 11.68 15.35
N LYS A 68 -5.54 12.58 16.06
CA LYS A 68 -6.91 12.96 15.72
C LYS A 68 -6.97 13.52 14.29
N SER A 69 -8.14 13.38 13.69
CA SER A 69 -8.46 13.93 12.38
C SER A 69 -8.68 15.44 12.52
N GLN A 70 -8.09 16.23 11.62
CA GLN A 70 -8.21 17.68 11.62
C GLN A 70 -8.39 18.21 10.20
N LYS A 71 -8.97 19.41 10.06
CA LYS A 71 -9.12 20.05 8.75
C LYS A 71 -7.74 20.46 8.22
N GLY A 72 -7.44 20.12 6.96
CA GLY A 72 -6.15 20.45 6.35
C GLY A 72 -5.01 19.51 6.73
N LYS A 73 -3.76 19.93 6.51
CA LYS A 73 -2.57 19.06 6.67
C LYS A 73 -2.17 18.93 8.15
N PRO A 74 -2.08 17.72 8.72
CA PRO A 74 -1.64 17.53 10.09
C PRO A 74 -0.12 17.62 10.20
N ASP A 75 0.36 17.99 11.39
CA ASP A 75 1.77 17.83 11.73
C ASP A 75 2.06 16.38 12.16
N CYS A 76 2.91 15.70 11.39
CA CYS A 76 3.33 14.32 11.64
C CYS A 76 4.79 14.23 12.13
N SER A 77 5.43 15.35 12.45
CA SER A 77 6.79 15.39 12.98
C SER A 77 6.88 14.56 14.27
N GLY A 78 7.95 13.77 14.39
CA GLY A 78 8.22 12.92 15.56
C GLY A 78 7.33 11.68 15.70
N LYS A 79 6.44 11.38 14.74
CA LYS A 79 5.56 10.20 14.80
C LYS A 79 6.20 8.99 14.09
N PRO A 80 6.05 7.78 14.64
CA PRO A 80 6.63 6.58 14.04
C PRO A 80 5.92 6.28 12.71
N TYR A 81 6.67 6.35 11.60
CA TYR A 81 6.19 6.07 10.24
C TYR A 81 6.80 4.79 9.67
#